data_AF-A0AAV0VCL6-F1
#
_entry.id   AF-A0AAV0VCL6-F1
#
_cell.length_a   1.000
_cell.length_b   1.000
_cell.length_c   1.000
_cell.angle_alpha   90.00
_cell.angle_beta   90.00
_cell.angle_gamma   90.00
#
_symmetry.space_group_name_H-M   'P 1'
#
loop_
_entity.id
_entity.type
_entity.pdbx_description
1 polymer ?
#
loop_
_entity_poly.entity_id
_entity_poly.type
_entity_poly.pdbx_seq_one_letter_code
_entity_poly.pdbx_strand_id
1 'polypeptide(L)'
;MDSATDQTILRHEVAELTSRLSFDALNNPMVGGLYDPVLGPIDFNMICPTCHQTQKECPGHLGHLELPVPVYNPVLFGQMLNLLKRKCFTCHKFRVASARSRVVRVKILLLDNGFENETDQLAELLEQRNGVEDEPPQRTFQRQQAILDEYERLALSNSKRKINGKTQLLRPLPRFTEVTREKLAAEFLKGMKKKCENCGAISPAVRQDANTKIFLKGLSARSRKVNRSKNLTVTSALDTIRGNVSDKDDEGMNGNDSESEMEDDEDAYATTEDSSSLSKYLPPLEVQSQLQLMWQNEDGLMELLYGDRNIANGRTSARKPDGWRKFF
;
A
#
# COMPACT_ATOMS: atom_id res chain seq x y z
N MET A 1 3.10 9.52 12.95
CA MET A 1 2.91 8.34 13.82
C MET A 1 3.68 7.22 13.17
N ASP A 2 4.86 6.94 13.69
CA ASP A 2 5.68 5.82 13.23
C ASP A 2 5.02 4.54 13.78
N SER A 3 4.44 3.74 12.88
CA SER A 3 3.94 2.42 13.24
C SER A 3 5.13 1.53 13.58
N ALA A 4 5.12 0.90 14.76
CA ALA A 4 6.09 -0.13 15.07
C ALA A 4 6.02 -1.23 14.00
N THR A 5 7.15 -1.56 13.39
CA THR A 5 7.25 -2.67 12.44
C THR A 5 7.47 -3.96 13.22
N ASP A 6 7.07 -5.10 12.65
CA ASP A 6 7.25 -6.42 13.28
C ASP A 6 8.69 -6.63 13.77
N GLN A 7 9.68 -6.18 13.00
CA GLN A 7 11.09 -6.28 13.38
C GLN A 7 11.48 -5.40 14.57
N THR A 8 10.82 -4.25 14.77
CA THR A 8 11.08 -3.42 15.95
C THR A 8 10.46 -4.02 17.21
N ILE A 9 9.31 -4.68 17.08
CA ILE A 9 8.65 -5.39 18.18
C ILE A 9 9.54 -6.57 18.61
N LEU A 10 9.91 -7.42 17.65
CA LEU A 10 10.77 -8.60 17.88
C LEU A 10 12.16 -8.27 18.46
N ARG A 11 12.67 -7.06 18.26
CA ARG A 11 13.96 -6.63 18.82
C ARG A 11 13.88 -6.16 20.27
N HIS A 12 12.72 -5.70 20.72
CA HIS A 12 12.53 -5.08 22.02
C HIS A 12 11.69 -5.95 22.98
N GLU A 13 11.04 -6.98 22.47
CA GLU A 13 10.28 -7.92 23.26
C GLU A 13 11.16 -8.85 24.08
N VAL A 14 10.53 -9.42 25.10
CA VAL A 14 11.16 -10.35 26.02
C VAL A 14 10.46 -11.72 25.99
N ALA A 15 9.20 -11.77 25.56
CA ALA A 15 8.45 -13.02 25.43
C ALA A 15 7.32 -12.96 24.39
N GLU A 16 6.98 -14.15 23.88
CA GLU A 16 5.77 -14.40 23.09
C GLU A 16 4.65 -14.93 24.01
N LEU A 17 3.47 -14.33 23.90
CA LEU A 17 2.28 -14.74 24.62
C LEU A 17 1.55 -15.84 23.84
N THR A 18 1.60 -17.07 24.33
CA THR A 18 1.01 -18.25 23.68
C THR A 18 -0.20 -18.81 24.43
N SER A 19 -0.26 -18.61 25.74
CA SER A 19 -1.33 -19.13 26.59
C SER A 19 -2.51 -18.16 26.68
N ARG A 20 -3.72 -18.74 26.64
CA ARG A 20 -4.96 -17.98 26.88
C ARG A 20 -5.24 -17.78 28.36
N LEU A 21 -4.65 -18.58 29.23
CA LEU A 21 -4.86 -18.52 30.67
C LEU A 21 -3.77 -17.65 31.29
N SER A 22 -4.18 -16.69 32.12
CA SER A 22 -3.23 -15.80 32.79
C SER A 22 -2.72 -16.39 34.12
N PHE A 23 -3.51 -17.24 34.77
CA PHE A 23 -3.17 -17.86 36.05
C PHE A 23 -3.42 -19.37 36.00
N ASP A 24 -2.67 -20.12 36.79
CA ASP A 24 -2.89 -21.55 37.04
C ASP A 24 -3.99 -21.78 38.10
N ALA A 25 -4.29 -23.05 38.41
CA ALA A 25 -5.29 -23.41 39.42
C ALA A 25 -4.93 -22.97 40.85
N LEU A 26 -3.67 -22.61 41.10
CA LEU A 26 -3.16 -22.12 42.38
C LEU A 26 -3.05 -20.59 42.40
N ASN A 27 -3.58 -19.91 41.38
CA ASN A 27 -3.53 -18.46 41.20
C ASN A 27 -2.11 -17.90 40.99
N ASN A 28 -1.15 -18.72 40.57
CA ASN A 28 0.17 -18.26 40.16
C ASN A 28 0.14 -17.79 38.69
N PRO A 29 0.93 -16.78 38.32
CA PRO A 29 1.00 -16.33 36.94
C PRO A 29 1.54 -17.42 36.02
N MET A 30 0.85 -17.66 34.91
CA MET A 30 1.22 -18.69 33.94
C MET A 30 2.28 -18.16 32.97
N VAL A 31 3.32 -18.96 32.71
CA VAL A 31 4.32 -18.68 31.67
C VAL A 31 3.64 -18.70 30.29
N GLY A 32 3.95 -17.70 29.47
CA GLY A 32 3.31 -17.45 28.18
C GLY A 32 1.89 -16.88 28.28
N GLY A 33 1.37 -16.63 29.49
CA GLY A 33 0.09 -15.96 29.71
C GLY A 33 0.24 -14.43 29.79
N LEU A 34 -0.87 -13.69 29.83
CA LEU A 34 -0.86 -12.22 29.87
C LEU A 34 -0.05 -11.63 31.05
N TYR A 35 0.05 -12.40 32.14
CA TYR A 35 0.74 -12.03 33.36
C TYR A 35 2.09 -12.75 33.51
N ASP A 36 2.71 -13.16 32.40
CA ASP A 36 4.02 -13.82 32.43
C ASP A 36 5.03 -13.00 33.27
N PRO A 37 5.68 -13.60 34.28
CA PRO A 37 6.65 -12.91 35.14
C PRO A 37 7.76 -12.18 34.38
N VAL A 38 8.13 -12.63 33.17
CA VAL A 38 9.15 -11.96 32.34
C VAL A 38 8.72 -10.57 31.84
N LEU A 39 7.41 -10.30 31.81
CA LEU A 39 6.87 -9.00 31.45
C LEU A 39 6.91 -8.00 32.63
N GLY A 40 7.04 -8.51 33.84
CA GLY A 40 7.13 -7.71 35.06
C GLY A 40 6.54 -8.43 36.27
N PRO A 41 6.91 -8.01 37.48
CA PRO A 41 6.37 -8.55 38.72
C PRO A 41 4.96 -8.01 39.00
N ILE A 42 4.04 -8.90 39.37
CA ILE A 42 2.65 -8.54 39.72
C ILE A 42 2.53 -8.16 41.20
N ASP A 43 3.29 -8.86 42.05
CA ASP A 43 3.28 -8.68 43.49
C ASP A 43 4.59 -8.07 44.01
N PHE A 44 4.51 -7.40 45.17
CA PHE A 44 5.64 -6.71 45.78
C PHE A 44 6.79 -7.65 46.18
N ASN A 45 6.47 -8.93 46.39
CA ASN A 45 7.43 -9.97 46.78
C ASN A 45 8.09 -10.64 45.57
N MET A 46 7.66 -10.32 44.35
CA MET A 46 8.26 -10.86 43.13
C MET A 46 9.37 -9.94 42.63
N ILE A 47 10.46 -10.56 42.17
CA ILE A 47 11.54 -9.88 41.47
C ILE A 47 11.38 -10.17 39.99
N CYS A 48 11.50 -9.14 39.15
CA CYS A 48 11.44 -9.33 37.71
C CYS A 48 12.60 -10.23 37.23
N PRO A 49 12.34 -11.33 36.52
CA PRO A 49 13.41 -12.18 35.98
C PRO A 49 14.17 -11.50 34.83
N THR A 50 13.61 -10.43 34.23
CA THR A 50 14.20 -9.74 33.07
C THR A 50 15.13 -8.60 33.47
N CYS A 51 14.68 -7.68 34.33
CA CYS A 51 15.51 -6.55 34.79
C CYS A 51 16.07 -6.72 36.20
N HIS A 52 15.69 -7.78 36.92
CA HIS A 52 16.09 -8.06 38.30
C HIS A 52 15.74 -6.98 39.32
N GLN A 53 14.77 -6.12 38.98
CA GLN A 53 14.27 -5.07 39.86
C GLN A 53 12.99 -5.51 40.58
N THR A 54 12.70 -4.84 41.69
CA THR A 54 11.46 -5.00 42.44
C THR A 54 10.28 -4.37 41.68
N GLN A 55 9.04 -4.65 42.10
CA GLN A 55 7.84 -4.08 41.48
C GLN A 55 7.83 -2.55 41.40
N LYS A 56 8.43 -1.86 42.36
CA LYS A 56 8.45 -0.39 42.38
C LYS A 56 9.41 0.23 41.35
N GLU A 57 10.44 -0.50 40.97
CA GLU A 57 11.53 -0.01 40.12
C GLU A 57 11.41 -0.54 38.69
N CYS A 58 10.81 -1.73 38.52
CA CYS A 58 10.63 -2.35 37.22
C CYS A 58 9.77 -1.46 36.29
N PRO A 59 10.29 -1.08 35.11
CA PRO A 59 9.54 -0.29 34.14
C PRO A 59 8.47 -1.09 33.37
N GLY A 60 8.47 -2.42 33.54
CA GLY A 60 7.73 -3.35 32.69
C GLY A 60 8.47 -3.65 31.39
N HIS A 61 8.17 -4.81 30.81
CA HIS A 61 8.77 -5.30 29.59
C HIS A 61 7.71 -5.62 28.55
N LEU A 62 8.07 -5.46 27.28
CA LEU A 62 7.15 -5.72 26.18
C LEU A 62 7.12 -7.23 25.87
N GLY A 63 5.91 -7.73 25.69
CA GLY A 63 5.66 -9.02 25.05
C GLY A 63 4.94 -8.79 23.73
N HIS A 64 4.88 -9.82 22.90
CA HIS A 64 4.09 -9.81 21.67
C HIS A 64 3.15 -11.02 21.60
N LEU A 65 2.14 -10.89 20.75
CA LEU A 65 1.27 -11.98 20.35
C LEU A 65 1.44 -12.18 18.84
N GLU A 66 1.94 -13.34 18.43
CA GLU A 66 2.04 -13.66 17.00
C GLU A 66 0.64 -13.98 16.45
N LEU A 67 0.20 -13.18 15.48
CA LEU A 67 -1.07 -13.43 14.80
C LEU A 67 -0.84 -14.38 13.61
N PRO A 68 -1.55 -15.52 13.51
CA PRO A 68 -1.31 -16.50 12.46
C PRO A 68 -1.74 -16.02 11.06
N VAL A 69 -2.55 -14.96 11.00
CA VAL A 69 -3.02 -14.33 9.77
C VAL A 69 -2.91 -12.81 9.88
N PRO A 70 -2.64 -12.10 8.78
CA PRO A 70 -2.61 -10.66 8.79
C PRO A 70 -4.01 -10.10 9.11
N VAL A 71 -4.08 -9.24 10.11
CA VAL A 71 -5.31 -8.53 10.50
C VAL A 71 -5.15 -7.07 10.14
N TYR A 72 -6.20 -6.39 9.69
CA TYR A 72 -6.06 -4.97 9.34
C TYR A 72 -5.84 -4.10 10.57
N ASN A 73 -4.96 -3.11 10.47
CA ASN A 73 -4.85 -2.04 11.44
C ASN A 73 -6.11 -1.14 11.38
N PRO A 74 -6.98 -1.11 12.41
CA PRO A 74 -8.24 -0.38 12.36
C PRO A 74 -8.08 1.12 12.16
N VAL A 75 -6.98 1.70 12.66
CA VAL A 75 -6.67 3.15 12.54
C VAL A 75 -6.34 3.51 11.10
N LEU A 76 -5.64 2.63 10.38
CA LEU A 76 -5.17 2.88 9.02
C LEU A 76 -6.08 2.23 7.95
N PHE A 77 -7.11 1.49 8.34
CA PHE A 77 -8.04 0.81 7.45
C PHE A 77 -8.64 1.76 6.39
N GLY A 78 -9.06 2.97 6.80
CA GLY A 78 -9.61 3.96 5.89
C GLY A 78 -8.61 4.42 4.81
N GLN A 79 -7.33 4.55 5.17
CA GLN A 79 -6.26 4.91 4.23
C GLN A 79 -5.95 3.75 3.29
N MET A 80 -5.85 2.53 3.82
CA MET A 80 -5.67 1.31 3.03
C MET A 80 -6.77 1.14 1.98
N LEU A 81 -8.04 1.26 2.38
CA LEU A 81 -9.17 1.16 1.47
C LEU A 81 -9.11 2.23 0.38
N ASN A 82 -8.73 3.45 0.77
CA ASN A 82 -8.53 4.56 -0.15
C ASN A 82 -7.45 4.28 -1.20
N LEU A 83 -6.42 3.49 -0.88
CA LEU A 83 -5.43 3.01 -1.84
C LEU A 83 -6.00 1.92 -2.75
N LEU A 84 -6.68 0.92 -2.17
CA LEU A 84 -7.30 -0.17 -2.93
C LEU A 84 -8.33 0.33 -3.96
N LYS A 85 -9.08 1.38 -3.63
CA LYS A 85 -10.03 2.02 -4.56
C LYS A 85 -9.33 2.72 -5.74
N ARG A 86 -8.05 3.06 -5.64
CA ARG A 86 -7.32 3.88 -6.63
C ARG A 86 -6.32 3.08 -7.45
N LYS A 87 -5.91 1.91 -6.96
CA LYS A 87 -5.03 1.00 -7.70
C LYS A 87 -5.73 0.30 -8.86
N CYS A 88 -4.93 -0.17 -9.80
CA CYS A 88 -5.33 -1.12 -10.82
C CYS A 88 -5.09 -2.54 -10.32
N PHE A 89 -6.08 -3.42 -10.42
CA PHE A 89 -5.96 -4.82 -10.01
C PHE A 89 -5.27 -5.73 -11.05
N THR A 90 -4.86 -5.16 -12.19
CA THR A 90 -4.17 -5.91 -13.26
C THR A 90 -2.68 -5.59 -13.31
N CYS A 91 -2.30 -4.31 -13.36
CA CYS A 91 -0.88 -3.92 -13.37
C CYS A 91 -0.32 -3.53 -11.99
N HIS A 92 -1.17 -3.53 -10.96
CA HIS A 92 -0.83 -3.16 -9.57
C HIS A 92 -0.26 -1.74 -9.37
N LYS A 93 -0.36 -0.87 -10.38
CA LYS A 93 -0.05 0.56 -10.27
C LYS A 93 -1.30 1.39 -9.96
N PHE A 94 -1.15 2.67 -9.64
CA PHE A 94 -2.23 3.63 -9.68
C PHE A 94 -2.88 3.66 -11.09
N ARG A 95 -4.16 4.03 -11.15
CA ARG A 95 -4.90 4.10 -12.43
C ARG A 95 -4.53 5.31 -13.29
N VAL A 96 -3.64 6.18 -12.80
CA VAL A 96 -3.07 7.30 -13.57
C VAL A 96 -1.75 6.90 -14.22
N ALA A 97 -1.35 7.64 -15.25
CA ALA A 97 -0.14 7.37 -16.00
C ALA A 97 1.09 7.43 -15.08
N SER A 98 2.03 6.50 -15.27
CA SER A 98 3.26 6.43 -14.48
C SER A 98 4.08 7.72 -14.55
N ALA A 99 4.01 8.47 -15.65
CA ALA A 99 4.60 9.80 -15.78
C ALA A 99 4.07 10.78 -14.70
N ARG A 100 2.75 10.77 -14.44
CA ARG A 100 2.13 11.60 -13.40
C ARG A 100 2.55 11.16 -12.00
N SER A 101 2.61 9.85 -11.74
CA SER A 101 3.16 9.31 -10.48
C SER A 101 4.60 9.80 -10.25
N ARG A 102 5.43 9.80 -11.31
CA ARG A 102 6.82 10.26 -11.25
C ARG A 102 6.94 11.75 -10.93
N VAL A 103 6.12 12.61 -11.53
CA VAL A 103 6.11 14.05 -11.22
C VAL A 103 5.83 14.28 -9.73
N VAL A 104 4.80 13.61 -9.18
CA VAL A 104 4.44 13.70 -7.76
C VAL A 104 5.56 13.21 -6.86
N ARG A 105 6.19 12.08 -7.23
CA ARG A 105 7.34 11.53 -6.51
C ARG A 105 8.49 12.54 -6.42
N VAL A 106 8.91 13.12 -7.54
CA VAL A 106 10.02 14.09 -7.58
C VAL A 106 9.69 15.35 -6.77
N LYS A 107 8.46 15.87 -6.89
CA LYS A 107 8.01 17.01 -6.07
C LYS A 107 8.10 16.74 -4.58
N ILE A 108 7.66 15.56 -4.13
CA ILE A 108 7.75 15.19 -2.71
C ILE A 108 9.22 15.05 -2.26
N LEU A 109 10.09 14.48 -3.09
CA LEU A 109 11.52 14.38 -2.79
C LEU A 109 12.18 15.75 -2.64
N LEU A 110 11.85 16.71 -3.50
CA LEU A 110 12.33 18.08 -3.41
C LEU A 110 11.89 18.74 -2.10
N LEU A 111 10.60 18.66 -1.77
CA LEU A 111 10.06 19.17 -0.50
C LEU A 111 10.70 18.51 0.72
N ASP A 112 10.88 17.18 0.70
CA ASP A 112 11.51 16.44 1.80
C ASP A 112 12.96 16.91 2.06
N ASN A 113 13.67 17.39 1.03
CA ASN A 113 15.05 17.89 1.14
C ASN A 113 15.16 19.42 1.20
N GLY A 114 14.04 20.16 1.21
CA GLY A 114 14.00 21.61 1.37
C GLY A 114 14.15 22.43 0.09
N PHE A 115 13.97 21.82 -1.08
CA PHE A 115 14.03 22.48 -2.40
C PHE A 115 12.63 22.98 -2.82
N GLU A 116 12.11 23.97 -2.09
CA GLU A 116 10.74 24.48 -2.29
C GLU A 116 10.60 25.25 -3.61
N ASN A 117 11.54 26.14 -3.92
CA ASN A 117 11.53 26.94 -5.16
C ASN A 117 11.55 26.04 -6.40
N GLU A 118 12.36 24.99 -6.37
CA GLU A 118 12.49 24.01 -7.43
C GLU A 118 11.21 23.19 -7.61
N THR A 119 10.49 22.92 -6.52
CA THR A 119 9.20 22.23 -6.56
C THR A 119 8.16 23.05 -7.32
N ASP A 120 8.13 24.37 -7.10
CA ASP A 120 7.21 25.29 -7.76
C ASP A 120 7.53 25.46 -9.25
N GLN A 121 8.82 25.64 -9.58
CA GLN A 121 9.29 25.77 -10.97
C GLN A 121 9.06 24.51 -11.82
N LEU A 122 9.07 23.32 -11.21
CA LEU A 122 8.95 22.06 -11.94
C LEU A 122 7.66 21.96 -12.76
N ALA A 123 6.54 22.55 -12.30
CA ALA A 123 5.29 22.54 -13.07
C ALA A 123 5.45 23.30 -14.40
N GLU A 124 6.01 24.51 -14.33
CA GLU A 124 6.20 25.39 -15.49
C GLU A 124 7.16 24.76 -16.51
N LEU A 125 8.29 24.21 -16.06
CA LEU A 125 9.27 23.58 -16.94
C LEU A 125 8.73 22.36 -17.70
N LEU A 126 7.84 21.58 -17.08
CA LEU A 126 7.20 20.44 -17.73
C LEU A 126 6.21 20.88 -18.82
N GLU A 127 5.61 22.07 -18.67
CA GLU A 127 4.63 22.65 -19.60
C GLU A 127 5.25 23.53 -20.68
N GLN A 128 6.45 24.08 -20.46
CA GLN A 128 7.16 24.91 -21.43
C GLN A 128 7.33 24.19 -22.78
N ARG A 129 6.84 24.81 -23.86
CA ARG A 129 7.07 24.37 -25.24
C ARG A 129 8.36 25.04 -25.72
N ASN A 130 9.31 24.28 -26.26
CA ASN A 130 10.65 24.76 -26.62
C ASN A 130 10.69 25.68 -27.87
N GLY A 131 9.67 26.50 -28.12
CA GLY A 131 9.61 27.40 -29.29
C GLY A 131 9.56 26.69 -30.66
N VAL A 132 9.55 25.36 -30.67
CA VAL A 132 9.30 24.55 -31.86
C VAL A 132 7.79 24.34 -31.95
N GLU A 133 7.15 25.04 -32.89
CA GLU A 133 5.78 24.70 -33.28
C GLU A 133 5.76 23.23 -33.73
N ASP A 134 4.85 22.44 -33.16
CA ASP A 134 4.67 21.01 -33.42
C ASP A 134 5.83 20.05 -33.06
N GLU A 135 6.37 20.16 -31.84
CA GLU A 135 7.24 19.12 -31.29
C GLU A 135 6.50 17.74 -31.21
N PRO A 136 7.09 16.66 -31.77
CA PRO A 136 6.43 15.35 -31.77
C PRO A 136 6.31 14.78 -30.34
N PRO A 137 5.23 14.03 -30.03
CA PRO A 137 4.95 13.55 -28.67
C PRO A 137 6.11 12.81 -27.99
N GLN A 138 6.87 12.01 -28.75
CA GLN A 138 8.04 11.29 -28.25
C GLN A 138 9.13 12.22 -27.72
N ARG A 139 9.41 13.34 -28.42
CA ARG A 139 10.47 14.27 -28.02
C ARG A 139 10.07 15.07 -26.79
N THR A 140 8.80 15.47 -26.70
CA THR A 140 8.20 16.06 -25.50
C THR A 140 8.32 15.13 -24.29
N PHE A 141 8.01 13.84 -24.46
CA PHE A 141 8.15 12.84 -23.40
C PHE A 141 9.60 12.68 -22.92
N GLN A 142 10.56 12.57 -23.85
CA GLN A 142 11.98 12.48 -23.51
C GLN A 142 12.49 13.74 -22.78
N ARG A 143 12.07 14.94 -23.22
CA ARG A 143 12.39 16.21 -22.55
C ARG A 143 11.88 16.22 -21.12
N GLN A 144 10.60 15.90 -20.92
CA GLN A 144 9.99 15.86 -19.60
C GLN A 144 10.69 14.83 -18.69
N GLN A 145 11.09 13.69 -19.25
CA GLN A 145 11.81 12.66 -18.51
C GLN A 145 13.21 13.11 -18.08
N ALA A 146 13.95 13.80 -18.96
CA ALA A 146 15.26 14.37 -18.65
C ALA A 146 15.19 15.45 -17.56
N ILE A 147 14.18 16.32 -17.61
CA ILE A 147 13.92 17.32 -16.55
C ILE A 147 13.67 16.61 -15.20
N LEU A 148 12.82 15.58 -15.20
CA LEU A 148 12.53 14.82 -13.98
C LEU A 148 13.77 14.12 -13.43
N ASP A 149 14.63 13.55 -14.28
CA ASP A 149 15.89 12.92 -13.88
C ASP A 149 16.85 13.93 -13.23
N GLU A 150 16.93 15.15 -13.76
CA GLU A 150 17.75 16.23 -13.22
C GLU A 150 17.27 16.68 -11.83
N TYR A 151 15.98 16.97 -11.69
CA TYR A 151 15.39 17.39 -10.43
C TYR A 151 15.40 16.28 -9.37
N GLU A 152 15.25 15.03 -9.78
CA GLU A 152 15.42 13.88 -8.90
C GLU A 152 16.86 13.77 -8.37
N ARG A 153 17.85 13.95 -9.24
CA ARG A 153 19.27 13.98 -8.84
C ARG A 153 19.55 15.13 -7.88
N LEU A 154 18.98 16.31 -8.13
CA LEU A 154 19.06 17.46 -7.24
C LEU A 154 18.47 17.15 -5.86
N ALA A 155 17.26 16.61 -5.81
CA ALA A 155 16.59 16.25 -4.57
C ALA A 155 17.42 15.26 -3.74
N LEU A 156 18.02 14.27 -4.39
CA LEU A 156 18.81 13.21 -3.74
C LEU A 156 20.28 13.58 -3.52
N SER A 157 20.73 14.78 -3.91
CA SER A 157 22.13 15.22 -3.80
C SER A 157 22.69 15.10 -2.37
N ASN A 158 21.85 15.32 -1.36
CA ASN A 158 22.21 15.27 0.05
C ASN A 158 21.93 13.92 0.75
N SER A 159 21.39 12.93 0.04
CA SER A 159 20.94 11.64 0.62
C SER A 159 22.05 10.84 1.31
N LYS A 160 23.27 10.90 0.77
CA LYS A 160 24.43 10.13 1.28
C LYS A 160 25.34 10.94 2.20
N ARG A 161 24.93 12.15 2.59
CA ARG A 161 25.74 13.03 3.45
C ARG A 161 25.95 12.37 4.82
N LYS A 162 27.20 12.29 5.26
CA LYS A 162 27.57 11.79 6.60
C LYS A 162 27.97 12.96 7.50
N ILE A 163 27.52 12.92 8.74
CA ILE A 163 27.93 13.84 9.81
C ILE A 163 28.47 12.98 10.94
N ASN A 164 29.71 13.22 11.35
CA ASN A 164 30.40 12.44 12.39
C ASN A 164 30.37 10.92 12.12
N GLY A 165 30.57 10.52 10.87
CA GLY A 165 30.58 9.10 10.44
C GLY A 165 29.19 8.44 10.32
N LYS A 166 28.12 9.10 10.76
CA LYS A 166 26.74 8.60 10.68
C LYS A 166 26.01 9.23 9.49
N THR A 167 25.16 8.45 8.81
CA THR A 167 24.32 8.96 7.73
C THR A 167 23.34 10.00 8.28
N GLN A 168 23.22 11.14 7.62
CA GLN A 168 22.31 12.20 8.01
C GLN A 168 20.87 11.81 7.65
N LEU A 169 20.02 11.65 8.66
CA LEU A 169 18.57 11.46 8.48
C LEU A 169 17.87 12.76 8.12
N LEU A 170 16.66 12.66 7.59
CA LEU A 170 15.79 13.81 7.37
C LEU A 170 15.46 14.47 8.71
N ARG A 171 15.38 15.81 8.68
CA ARG A 171 14.85 16.58 9.81
C ARG A 171 13.31 16.66 9.69
N PRO A 172 12.60 16.90 10.81
CA PRO A 172 11.20 17.27 10.76
C PRO A 172 10.99 18.44 9.80
N LEU A 173 9.93 18.36 9.00
CA LEU A 173 9.63 19.41 8.03
C LEU A 173 9.00 20.60 8.74
N PRO A 174 9.18 21.83 8.23
CA PRO A 174 8.33 22.94 8.61
C PRO A 174 6.86 22.62 8.32
N ARG A 175 5.96 23.07 9.19
CA ARG A 175 4.51 22.79 9.07
C ARG A 175 3.93 23.19 7.70
N PHE A 176 4.41 24.30 7.13
CA PHE A 176 3.98 24.75 5.81
C PHE A 176 4.32 23.71 4.71
N THR A 177 5.56 23.21 4.71
CA THR A 177 6.03 22.19 3.77
C THR A 177 5.26 20.87 3.95
N GLU A 178 4.93 20.49 5.19
CA GLU A 178 4.09 19.30 5.47
C GLU A 178 2.70 19.44 4.85
N VAL A 179 2.04 20.59 5.04
CA VAL A 179 0.71 20.85 4.45
C VAL A 179 0.76 20.82 2.92
N THR A 180 1.79 21.41 2.31
CA THR A 180 1.98 21.40 0.85
C THR A 180 2.16 19.96 0.33
N ARG A 181 2.96 19.16 1.03
CA ARG A 181 3.17 17.74 0.73
C ARG A 181 1.88 16.92 0.81
N GLU A 182 1.09 17.12 1.87
CA GLU A 182 -0.23 16.48 2.05
C GLU A 182 -1.22 16.89 0.97
N LYS A 183 -1.27 18.18 0.62
CA LYS A 183 -2.12 18.71 -0.45
C LYS A 183 -1.79 18.06 -1.79
N LEU A 184 -0.50 17.96 -2.13
CA LEU A 184 -0.03 17.34 -3.37
C LEU A 184 -0.41 15.84 -3.43
N ALA A 185 -0.28 15.12 -2.32
CA ALA A 185 -0.74 13.73 -2.22
C ALA A 185 -2.26 13.61 -2.39
N ALA A 186 -3.04 14.48 -1.74
CA ALA A 186 -4.50 14.47 -1.83
C ALA A 186 -5.00 14.77 -3.25
N GLU A 187 -4.42 15.76 -3.93
CA GLU A 187 -4.75 16.13 -5.31
C GLU A 187 -4.42 15.00 -6.30
N PHE A 188 -3.26 14.35 -6.13
CA PHE A 188 -2.88 13.18 -6.91
C PHE A 188 -3.91 12.06 -6.79
N LEU A 189 -4.29 11.72 -5.55
CA LEU A 189 -5.25 10.66 -5.26
C LEU A 189 -6.68 11.01 -5.70
N LYS A 190 -7.04 12.30 -5.78
CA LYS A 190 -8.34 12.75 -6.30
C LYS A 190 -8.44 12.59 -7.82
N GLY A 191 -7.33 12.70 -8.55
CA GLY A 191 -7.27 12.66 -10.01
C GLY A 191 -7.40 11.28 -10.67
N MET A 192 -7.88 10.26 -9.95
CA MET A 192 -7.88 8.87 -10.41
C MET A 192 -9.00 8.58 -11.41
N LYS A 193 -8.64 8.01 -12.57
CA LYS A 193 -9.59 7.68 -13.65
C LYS A 193 -10.20 6.29 -13.50
N LYS A 194 -11.36 6.06 -14.12
CA LYS A 194 -12.05 4.75 -14.14
C LYS A 194 -11.21 3.67 -14.84
N LYS A 195 -10.73 3.99 -16.04
CA LYS A 195 -9.80 3.17 -16.84
C LYS A 195 -8.37 3.47 -16.42
N CYS A 196 -7.54 2.44 -16.31
CA CYS A 196 -6.12 2.59 -16.03
C CYS A 196 -5.40 3.21 -17.24
N GLU A 197 -4.64 4.28 -17.03
CA GLU A 197 -3.84 4.91 -18.09
C GLU A 197 -2.56 4.12 -18.44
N ASN A 198 -2.16 3.15 -17.60
CA ASN A 198 -0.97 2.33 -17.85
C ASN A 198 -1.27 1.11 -18.73
N CYS A 199 -2.26 0.28 -18.36
CA CYS A 199 -2.61 -0.94 -19.10
C CYS A 199 -3.97 -0.86 -19.82
N GLY A 200 -4.79 0.16 -19.55
CA GLY A 200 -6.13 0.28 -20.12
C GLY A 200 -7.22 -0.56 -19.45
N ALA A 201 -6.89 -1.35 -18.42
CA ALA A 201 -7.87 -2.16 -17.69
C ALA A 201 -8.89 -1.30 -16.94
N ILE A 202 -10.13 -1.80 -16.86
CA ILE A 202 -11.15 -1.35 -15.91
C ILE A 202 -11.11 -2.27 -14.70
N SER A 203 -10.79 -1.72 -13.54
CA SER A 203 -10.72 -2.49 -12.29
C SER A 203 -12.09 -2.58 -11.59
N PRO A 204 -12.37 -3.69 -10.89
CA PRO A 204 -13.60 -3.86 -10.12
C PRO A 204 -13.71 -2.81 -9.02
N ALA A 205 -14.94 -2.38 -8.72
CA ALA A 205 -15.17 -1.42 -7.65
C ALA A 205 -15.04 -2.09 -6.29
N VAL A 206 -14.32 -1.44 -5.37
CA VAL A 206 -14.14 -1.92 -4.00
C VAL A 206 -15.30 -1.44 -3.12
N ARG A 207 -16.02 -2.39 -2.52
CA ARG A 207 -17.02 -2.17 -1.48
C ARG A 207 -16.42 -2.57 -0.14
N GLN A 208 -16.77 -1.86 0.92
CA GLN A 208 -16.49 -2.28 2.29
C GLN A 208 -17.79 -2.62 3.01
N ASP A 209 -17.68 -3.44 4.04
CA ASP A 209 -18.71 -3.64 5.06
C ASP A 209 -18.07 -3.37 6.42
N ALA A 210 -18.57 -2.33 7.10
CA ALA A 210 -17.92 -1.71 8.24
C ALA A 210 -16.41 -1.47 8.01
N ASN A 211 -15.59 -1.71 9.03
CA ASN A 211 -14.13 -1.61 8.99
C ASN A 211 -13.44 -2.99 9.01
N THR A 212 -14.13 -4.06 8.60
CA THR A 212 -13.65 -5.44 8.78
C THR A 212 -13.61 -6.25 7.49
N LYS A 213 -14.54 -6.02 6.56
CA LYS A 213 -14.66 -6.82 5.34
C LYS A 213 -14.57 -5.96 4.09
N ILE A 214 -13.87 -6.48 3.08
CA ILE A 214 -13.69 -5.83 1.78
C ILE A 214 -14.21 -6.79 0.71
N PHE A 215 -14.93 -6.23 -0.26
CA PHE A 215 -15.51 -6.96 -1.37
C PHE A 215 -15.19 -6.28 -2.70
N LEU A 216 -14.97 -7.07 -3.74
CA LEU A 216 -14.86 -6.61 -5.12
C LEU A 216 -16.20 -6.82 -5.82
N LYS A 217 -16.80 -5.75 -6.33
CA LYS A 217 -17.99 -5.84 -7.16
C LYS A 217 -17.63 -6.46 -8.51
N GLY A 218 -18.50 -7.32 -9.02
CA GLY A 218 -18.39 -7.85 -10.38
C GLY A 218 -18.28 -6.74 -11.41
N LEU A 219 -17.47 -6.96 -12.44
CA LEU A 219 -17.38 -6.04 -13.58
C LEU A 219 -18.65 -6.12 -14.42
N SER A 220 -19.14 -4.96 -14.89
CA SER A 220 -20.24 -4.93 -15.87
C SER A 220 -19.86 -5.65 -17.16
N ALA A 221 -20.84 -6.19 -17.90
CA ALA A 221 -20.60 -6.88 -19.18
C ALA A 221 -19.76 -6.02 -20.15
N ARG A 222 -20.08 -4.73 -20.27
CA ARG A 222 -19.30 -3.76 -21.06
C ARG A 222 -17.84 -3.67 -20.60
N SER A 223 -17.60 -3.62 -19.29
CA SER A 223 -16.24 -3.52 -18.75
C SER A 223 -15.45 -4.81 -18.94
N ARG A 224 -16.11 -5.97 -18.81
CA ARG A 224 -15.52 -7.28 -19.10
C ARG A 224 -15.10 -7.40 -20.55
N LYS A 225 -15.93 -6.98 -21.50
CA LYS A 225 -15.60 -6.98 -22.95
C LYS A 225 -14.37 -6.13 -23.26
N VAL A 226 -14.26 -4.94 -22.65
CA VAL A 226 -13.09 -4.03 -22.81
C VAL A 226 -11.80 -4.64 -22.27
N ASN A 227 -11.86 -5.37 -21.16
CA ASN A 227 -10.69 -6.03 -20.60
C ASN A 227 -10.30 -7.25 -21.44
N ARG A 228 -11.28 -8.08 -21.85
CA ARG A 228 -11.07 -9.25 -22.72
C ARG A 228 -10.49 -8.86 -24.08
N SER A 229 -10.94 -7.77 -24.69
CA SER A 229 -10.39 -7.30 -25.98
C SER A 229 -8.91 -6.88 -25.91
N LYS A 230 -8.34 -6.76 -24.70
CA LYS A 230 -6.93 -6.46 -24.46
C LYS A 230 -6.18 -7.63 -23.82
N ASN A 231 -6.81 -8.80 -23.73
CA ASN A 231 -6.29 -9.97 -23.03
C ASN A 231 -5.90 -9.67 -21.57
N LEU A 232 -6.70 -8.82 -20.89
CA LEU A 232 -6.46 -8.43 -19.51
C LEU A 232 -7.43 -9.17 -18.59
N THR A 233 -6.89 -10.01 -17.72
CA THR A 233 -7.63 -10.66 -16.64
C THR A 233 -7.17 -10.08 -15.29
N VAL A 234 -8.06 -10.09 -14.30
CA VAL A 234 -7.69 -9.74 -12.93
C VAL A 234 -7.29 -11.05 -12.25
N THR A 235 -5.99 -11.24 -12.07
CA THR A 235 -5.45 -12.39 -11.33
C THR A 235 -5.37 -12.08 -9.84
N SER A 236 -5.36 -13.14 -9.04
CA SER A 236 -5.08 -13.09 -7.61
C SER A 236 -3.66 -12.60 -7.37
N ALA A 237 -3.48 -11.58 -6.53
CA ALA A 237 -2.16 -11.06 -6.20
C ALA A 237 -1.34 -12.07 -5.39
N LEU A 238 -1.99 -12.86 -4.54
CA LEU A 238 -1.33 -13.93 -3.81
C LEU A 238 -0.69 -14.94 -4.77
N ASP A 239 -1.41 -15.31 -5.83
CA ASP A 239 -0.91 -16.26 -6.83
C ASP A 239 0.20 -15.65 -7.70
N THR A 240 0.07 -14.36 -8.05
CA THR A 240 1.14 -13.60 -8.72
C THR A 240 2.43 -13.57 -7.90
N ILE A 241 2.35 -13.35 -6.59
CA ILE A 241 3.53 -13.33 -5.71
C ILE A 241 4.13 -14.73 -5.53
N ARG A 242 3.29 -15.77 -5.45
CA ARG A 242 3.74 -17.16 -5.30
C ARG A 242 4.25 -17.78 -6.59
N GLY A 243 4.05 -17.12 -7.74
CA GLY A 243 4.42 -17.65 -9.05
C GLY A 243 3.49 -18.76 -9.55
N ASN A 244 2.31 -18.91 -8.95
CA ASN A 244 1.33 -19.95 -9.27
C ASN A 244 0.39 -19.52 -10.42
N VAL A 245 0.84 -18.67 -11.33
CA VAL A 245 0.01 -18.21 -12.46
C VAL A 245 -0.11 -19.36 -13.47
N SER A 246 -1.09 -20.24 -13.28
CA SER A 246 -1.57 -21.10 -14.34
C SER A 246 -2.54 -20.30 -15.20
N ASP A 247 -2.34 -20.30 -16.52
CA ASP A 247 -3.29 -19.77 -17.52
C ASP A 247 -4.64 -20.54 -17.57
N LYS A 248 -5.06 -21.16 -16.47
CA LYS A 248 -6.12 -22.19 -16.41
C LYS A 248 -7.29 -21.85 -15.48
N ASP A 249 -7.80 -20.61 -15.54
CA ASP A 249 -9.09 -20.27 -14.91
C ASP A 249 -10.16 -19.84 -15.93
N ASP A 250 -10.06 -20.28 -17.20
CA ASP A 250 -11.14 -20.14 -18.19
C ASP A 250 -11.54 -21.48 -18.82
N GLU A 251 -11.68 -22.53 -17.98
CA GLU A 251 -12.52 -23.67 -18.35
C GLU A 251 -13.80 -23.66 -17.52
N GLY A 252 -14.86 -23.13 -18.11
CA GLY A 252 -16.22 -23.32 -17.61
C GLY A 252 -17.24 -22.23 -17.93
N MET A 253 -17.42 -21.85 -19.20
CA MET A 253 -18.76 -21.60 -19.78
C MET A 253 -18.62 -21.42 -21.29
N ASN A 254 -18.64 -22.54 -22.03
CA ASN A 254 -18.97 -22.52 -23.46
C ASN A 254 -20.47 -22.24 -23.58
N GLY A 255 -20.84 -20.97 -23.49
CA GLY A 255 -22.12 -20.46 -23.95
C GLY A 255 -21.96 -20.06 -25.40
N ASN A 256 -22.50 -20.87 -26.30
CA ASN A 256 -22.59 -20.59 -27.72
C ASN A 256 -23.45 -19.34 -27.92
N ASP A 257 -22.84 -18.15 -27.95
CA ASP A 257 -23.52 -16.91 -28.34
C ASP A 257 -23.75 -16.95 -29.85
N SER A 258 -24.77 -17.69 -30.27
CA SER A 258 -25.36 -17.54 -31.59
C SER A 258 -26.03 -16.17 -31.66
N GLU A 259 -25.54 -15.33 -32.57
CA GLU A 259 -26.21 -14.11 -32.96
C GLU A 259 -27.60 -14.45 -33.53
N SER A 260 -28.64 -13.93 -32.90
CA SER A 260 -29.94 -13.73 -33.55
C SER A 260 -30.49 -12.39 -33.11
N GLU A 261 -30.52 -11.44 -34.05
CA GLU A 261 -31.37 -10.27 -33.97
C GLU A 261 -32.84 -10.68 -34.10
N MET A 262 -33.71 -9.96 -33.39
CA MET A 262 -35.12 -9.63 -33.68
C MET A 262 -36.18 -10.06 -32.65
N GLU A 263 -36.84 -9.00 -32.15
CA GLU A 263 -38.28 -8.77 -31.93
C GLU A 263 -39.00 -9.32 -30.68
N ASP A 264 -39.89 -8.44 -30.20
CA ASP A 264 -40.70 -8.47 -29.00
C ASP A 264 -41.62 -9.70 -28.91
N ASP A 265 -41.75 -10.29 -27.71
CA ASP A 265 -43.07 -10.67 -27.16
C ASP A 265 -43.00 -11.12 -25.69
N GLU A 266 -44.15 -10.97 -25.02
CA GLU A 266 -44.43 -11.05 -23.58
C GLU A 266 -44.24 -12.43 -22.91
N ASP A 267 -43.89 -12.37 -21.62
CA ASP A 267 -44.17 -13.31 -20.53
C ASP A 267 -43.83 -14.81 -20.66
N ALA A 268 -42.69 -15.22 -20.11
CA ALA A 268 -42.51 -16.56 -19.51
C ALA A 268 -41.36 -16.60 -18.47
N TYR A 269 -41.74 -16.65 -17.18
CA TYR A 269 -41.06 -17.29 -16.04
C TYR A 269 -39.52 -17.36 -16.05
N ALA A 270 -38.86 -16.32 -15.54
CA ALA A 270 -37.42 -16.33 -15.27
C ALA A 270 -37.10 -17.13 -13.99
N THR A 271 -36.76 -18.41 -14.14
CA THR A 271 -35.98 -19.16 -13.14
C THR A 271 -34.63 -19.56 -13.70
N THR A 272 -33.68 -18.64 -13.64
CA THR A 272 -32.25 -18.94 -13.41
C THR A 272 -31.62 -17.65 -12.89
N GLU A 273 -31.34 -17.62 -11.58
CA GLU A 273 -30.62 -16.52 -10.95
C GLU A 273 -29.22 -16.38 -11.57
N ASP A 274 -29.04 -15.29 -12.30
CA ASP A 274 -27.76 -14.88 -12.88
C ASP A 274 -26.72 -14.63 -11.77
N SER A 275 -25.79 -15.58 -11.61
CA SER A 275 -24.63 -15.51 -10.70
C SER A 275 -23.62 -14.38 -11.04
N SER A 276 -23.90 -13.55 -12.06
CA SER A 276 -22.99 -12.50 -12.54
C SER A 276 -22.95 -11.21 -11.69
N SER A 277 -23.69 -11.19 -10.57
CA SER A 277 -23.92 -10.01 -9.72
C SER A 277 -23.36 -10.11 -8.28
N LEU A 278 -22.74 -11.24 -7.89
CA LEU A 278 -22.27 -11.42 -6.51
C LEU A 278 -20.93 -10.69 -6.27
N SER A 279 -20.84 -9.94 -5.17
CA SER A 279 -19.60 -9.28 -4.76
C SER A 279 -18.63 -10.31 -4.17
N LYS A 280 -17.42 -10.43 -4.72
CA LYS A 280 -16.40 -11.39 -4.25
C LYS A 280 -15.72 -10.86 -2.99
N TYR A 281 -15.70 -11.65 -1.91
CA TYR A 281 -14.95 -11.31 -0.70
C TYR A 281 -13.44 -11.28 -0.97
N LEU A 282 -12.75 -10.28 -0.42
CA LEU A 282 -11.31 -10.11 -0.54
C LEU A 282 -10.65 -10.36 0.82
N PRO A 283 -10.01 -11.55 1.02
CA PRO A 283 -9.37 -11.89 2.29
C PRO A 283 -8.20 -10.95 2.64
N PRO A 284 -7.88 -10.75 3.94
CA PRO A 284 -6.75 -9.92 4.36
C PRO A 284 -5.41 -10.29 3.73
N LEU A 285 -5.14 -11.58 3.56
CA LEU A 285 -3.91 -12.08 2.93
C LEU A 285 -3.81 -11.65 1.45
N GLU A 286 -4.94 -11.63 0.75
CA GLU A 286 -5.00 -11.14 -0.63
C GLU A 286 -4.85 -9.62 -0.66
N VAL A 287 -5.48 -8.88 0.26
CA VAL A 287 -5.26 -7.42 0.37
C VAL A 287 -3.80 -7.08 0.65
N GLN A 288 -3.13 -7.85 1.52
CA GLN A 288 -1.72 -7.69 1.82
C GLN A 288 -0.86 -7.86 0.57
N SER A 289 -1.11 -8.94 -0.18
CA SER A 289 -0.46 -9.24 -1.46
C SER A 289 -0.67 -8.12 -2.49
N GLN A 290 -1.89 -7.57 -2.54
CA GLN A 290 -2.23 -6.45 -3.42
C GLN A 290 -1.47 -5.16 -3.07
N LEU A 291 -1.24 -4.86 -1.78
CA LEU A 291 -0.43 -3.71 -1.37
C LEU A 291 1.06 -3.97 -1.61
N GLN A 292 1.55 -5.19 -1.39
CA GLN A 292 2.93 -5.57 -1.70
C GLN A 292 3.27 -5.33 -3.17
N LEU A 293 2.44 -5.81 -4.09
CA LEU A 293 2.63 -5.57 -5.52
C LEU A 293 2.56 -4.09 -5.88
N MET A 294 1.72 -3.32 -5.19
CA MET A 294 1.65 -1.88 -5.38
C MET A 294 2.93 -1.16 -4.95
N TRP A 295 3.53 -1.58 -3.83
CA TRP A 295 4.83 -1.06 -3.38
C TRP A 295 5.99 -1.45 -4.30
N GLN A 296 5.91 -2.61 -4.95
CA GLN A 296 6.94 -3.08 -5.89
C GLN A 296 6.82 -2.42 -7.26
N ASN A 297 5.60 -2.19 -7.74
CA ASN A 297 5.34 -1.72 -9.11
C ASN A 297 5.28 -0.18 -9.22
N GLU A 298 4.95 0.51 -8.14
CA GLU A 298 5.14 1.96 -8.04
C GLU A 298 6.61 2.25 -7.73
N ASP A 299 7.20 3.15 -8.50
CA ASP A 299 8.62 3.48 -8.45
C ASP A 299 8.97 4.30 -7.18
N GLY A 300 8.82 3.73 -5.98
CA GLY A 300 9.12 4.39 -4.69
C GLY A 300 8.10 5.43 -4.21
N LEU A 301 7.10 5.81 -5.02
CA LEU A 301 6.07 6.77 -4.62
C LEU A 301 5.29 6.31 -3.37
N MET A 302 5.03 5.02 -3.25
CA MET A 302 4.30 4.47 -2.10
C MET A 302 5.07 4.63 -0.79
N GLU A 303 6.40 4.47 -0.85
CA GLU A 303 7.27 4.65 0.31
C GLU A 303 7.34 6.14 0.72
N LEU A 304 7.28 7.07 -0.24
CA LEU A 304 7.16 8.49 0.08
C LEU A 304 5.81 8.81 0.74
N LEU A 305 4.70 8.35 0.16
CA LEU A 305 3.38 8.73 0.65
C LEU A 305 3.03 8.08 1.99
N TYR A 306 3.41 6.82 2.17
CA TYR A 306 2.95 5.99 3.28
C TYR A 306 4.06 5.17 3.94
N GLY A 307 5.32 5.25 3.54
CA GLY A 307 6.43 4.52 4.16
C GLY A 307 7.35 5.40 5.01
N ASP A 308 8.60 4.94 5.18
CA ASP A 308 9.66 5.71 5.81
C ASP A 308 10.28 6.67 4.78
N ARG A 309 10.16 7.96 5.09
CA ARG A 309 10.73 9.04 4.26
C ARG A 309 12.24 8.89 4.10
N ASN A 310 12.97 8.37 5.08
CA ASN A 310 14.42 8.15 4.97
C ASN A 310 14.78 7.05 3.98
N ILE A 311 13.99 5.97 3.92
CA ILE A 311 14.17 4.89 2.93
C ILE A 311 13.90 5.46 1.54
N ALA A 312 12.78 6.15 1.38
CA ALA A 312 12.37 6.73 0.11
C ALA A 312 13.35 7.79 -0.43
N ASN A 313 14.02 8.52 0.48
CA ASN A 313 15.07 9.49 0.15
C ASN A 313 16.48 8.88 0.06
N GLY A 314 16.60 7.54 0.11
CA GLY A 314 17.89 6.85 -0.04
C GLY A 314 18.90 7.11 1.09
N ARG A 315 18.43 7.61 2.25
CA ARG A 315 19.27 7.90 3.43
C ARG A 315 19.47 6.67 4.31
N THR A 316 18.53 5.74 4.29
CA THR A 316 18.63 4.45 4.99
C THR A 316 18.58 3.31 3.97
N SER A 317 19.42 2.30 4.20
CA SER A 317 19.37 1.06 3.42
C SER A 317 18.43 0.08 4.13
N ALA A 318 17.15 0.13 3.80
CA ALA A 318 16.26 -1.00 4.07
C ALA A 318 16.47 -2.06 2.99
N ARG A 319 16.39 -3.35 3.37
CA ARG A 319 16.54 -4.46 2.42
C ARG A 319 15.46 -4.45 1.33
N LYS A 320 14.25 -3.95 1.63
CA LYS A 320 13.11 -3.76 0.70
C LYS A 320 12.16 -2.68 1.26
N PRO A 321 11.44 -1.92 0.41
CA PRO A 321 10.40 -1.00 0.88
C PRO A 321 9.20 -1.81 1.41
N ASP A 322 8.95 -1.70 2.71
CA ASP A 322 7.94 -2.48 3.44
C ASP A 322 6.92 -1.61 4.18
N GLY A 323 6.79 -0.32 3.80
CA GLY A 323 5.83 0.61 4.39
C GLY A 323 4.36 0.17 4.30
N TRP A 324 4.04 -0.85 3.49
CA TRP A 324 2.71 -1.49 3.46
C TRP A 324 2.40 -2.30 4.72
N ARG A 325 3.40 -2.73 5.51
CA ARG A 325 3.19 -3.57 6.70
C ARG A 325 2.29 -2.91 7.72
N LYS A 326 2.42 -1.60 7.91
CA LYS A 326 1.66 -0.82 8.91
C LYS A 326 0.14 -0.91 8.78
N PHE A 327 -0.37 -1.27 7.60
CA PHE A 327 -1.81 -1.44 7.37
C PHE A 327 -2.35 -2.75 7.94
N PHE A 328 -1.46 -3.62 8.42
CA PHE A 328 -1.73 -4.85 9.14
C PHE A 328 -1.10 -4.78 10.54
#